data_AF-A0A1F3K2B3-F1
#
_entry.id   AF-A0A1F3K2B3-F1
#
_cell.length_a   1.000
_cell.length_b   1.000
_cell.length_c   1.000
_cell.angle_alpha   90.00
_cell.angle_beta   90.00
_cell.angle_gamma   90.00
#
_symmetry.space_group_name_H-M   'P 1'
#
loop_
_entity.id
_entity.type
_entity.pdbx_description
1 polymer ?
#
loop_
_entity_poly.entity_id
_entity_poly.type
_entity_poly.pdbx_seq_one_letter_code
_entity_poly.pdbx_strand_id
1 'polypeptide(L)'
;MLPFFYAKKIKKMRHHFIRIINICLLVITMFACTNKSIVKFGNDEEFQLSNNELQKKITKNVVYQYNQTINGIRSQIPLNKYISSKTYNIYIGIVLNSTMDSIVNNFKQLENPIKLYSIKKVKENYTLFYKNNDFFVYSTLFVSPKDKTMYIINYTTQDSLNASNAFSKNDILKRILI
;
A
#
# COMPACT_ATOMS: atom_id res chain seq x y z
N MET A 1 -45.59 -4.68 -53.36
CA MET A 1 -44.12 -4.67 -53.41
C MET A 1 -43.43 -3.89 -52.27
N LEU A 2 -44.15 -3.41 -51.25
CA LEU A 2 -43.60 -2.71 -50.07
C LEU A 2 -43.10 -3.59 -48.88
N PRO A 3 -43.54 -4.85 -48.65
CA PRO A 3 -43.13 -5.59 -47.45
C PRO A 3 -41.68 -6.11 -47.49
N PHE A 4 -41.10 -6.25 -48.68
CA PHE A 4 -39.75 -6.81 -48.85
C PHE A 4 -38.64 -5.81 -48.45
N PHE A 5 -38.86 -4.50 -48.65
CA PHE A 5 -37.91 -3.46 -48.27
C PHE A 5 -37.86 -3.25 -46.75
N TYR A 6 -38.99 -3.41 -46.06
CA TYR A 6 -39.05 -3.32 -44.60
C TYR A 6 -38.29 -4.47 -43.91
N ALA A 7 -38.45 -5.70 -44.40
CA ALA A 7 -37.77 -6.87 -43.84
C ALA A 7 -36.23 -6.75 -43.91
N LYS A 8 -35.69 -6.21 -45.01
CA LYS A 8 -34.24 -6.03 -45.19
C LYS A 8 -33.65 -4.96 -44.25
N LYS A 9 -34.41 -3.87 -44.00
CA LYS A 9 -34.00 -2.79 -43.09
C LYS A 9 -33.99 -3.25 -41.63
N ILE A 10 -34.99 -4.03 -41.21
CA ILE A 10 -35.06 -4.62 -39.86
C ILE A 10 -33.89 -5.60 -39.62
N LYS A 11 -33.53 -6.42 -40.60
CA LYS A 11 -32.40 -7.35 -40.49
C LYS A 11 -31.06 -6.63 -40.33
N LYS A 12 -30.84 -5.54 -41.08
CA LYS A 12 -29.63 -4.71 -40.96
C LYS A 12 -29.53 -4.02 -39.59
N MET A 13 -30.64 -3.49 -39.06
CA MET A 13 -30.66 -2.88 -37.72
C MET A 13 -30.38 -3.90 -36.60
N ARG A 14 -30.90 -5.14 -36.71
CA ARG A 14 -30.57 -6.22 -35.77
C ARG A 14 -29.07 -6.53 -35.72
N HIS A 15 -28.39 -6.57 -36.87
CA HIS A 15 -26.94 -6.81 -36.89
C HIS A 15 -26.13 -5.67 -36.25
N HIS A 16 -26.52 -4.41 -36.44
CA HIS A 16 -25.87 -3.29 -35.77
C HIS A 16 -26.13 -3.30 -34.25
N PHE A 17 -27.35 -3.62 -33.83
CA PHE A 17 -27.70 -3.71 -32.41
C PHE A 17 -26.93 -4.82 -31.69
N ILE A 18 -26.83 -6.01 -32.31
CA ILE A 18 -26.03 -7.12 -31.78
C ILE A 18 -24.54 -6.75 -31.70
N ARG A 19 -24.00 -6.05 -32.70
CA ARG A 19 -22.61 -5.56 -32.67
C ARG A 19 -22.37 -4.56 -31.53
N ILE A 20 -23.30 -3.63 -31.30
CA ILE A 20 -23.21 -2.66 -30.21
C ILE A 20 -23.25 -3.35 -28.85
N ILE A 21 -24.17 -4.32 -28.66
CA ILE A 21 -24.25 -5.10 -27.42
C ILE A 21 -22.94 -5.84 -27.17
N ASN A 22 -22.37 -6.51 -28.18
CA ASN A 22 -21.12 -7.23 -28.03
C ASN A 22 -19.94 -6.32 -27.65
N ILE A 23 -19.88 -5.09 -28.19
CA ILE A 23 -18.86 -4.09 -27.82
C ILE A 23 -19.06 -3.63 -26.37
N CYS A 24 -20.29 -3.30 -25.97
CA CYS A 24 -20.57 -2.89 -24.59
C CYS A 24 -20.24 -4.00 -23.58
N LEU A 25 -20.53 -5.27 -23.91
CA LEU A 25 -20.20 -6.41 -23.06
C LEU A 25 -18.69 -6.59 -22.91
N LEU A 26 -17.92 -6.38 -23.98
CA LEU A 26 -16.46 -6.46 -23.97
C LEU A 26 -15.82 -5.33 -23.15
N VAL A 27 -16.40 -4.13 -23.18
CA VAL A 27 -15.96 -3.01 -22.32
C VAL A 27 -16.25 -3.32 -20.85
N ILE A 28 -17.44 -3.85 -20.52
CA ILE A 28 -17.79 -4.19 -19.14
C ILE A 28 -16.88 -5.30 -18.58
N THR A 29 -16.53 -6.32 -19.37
CA THR A 29 -15.63 -7.39 -18.92
C THR A 29 -14.19 -6.92 -18.73
N MET A 30 -13.73 -5.91 -19.49
CA MET A 30 -12.42 -5.30 -19.25
C MET A 30 -12.33 -4.55 -17.90
N PHE A 31 -13.44 -3.98 -17.41
CA PHE A 31 -13.48 -3.32 -16.10
C PHE A 31 -13.70 -4.28 -14.92
N ALA A 32 -14.19 -5.50 -15.15
CA ALA A 32 -14.51 -6.46 -14.09
C ALA A 32 -13.29 -7.17 -13.47
N CYS A 33 -12.10 -7.04 -14.06
CA CYS A 33 -10.88 -7.70 -13.61
C CYS A 33 -9.92 -6.76 -12.84
N THR A 34 -10.41 -6.01 -11.86
CA THR A 34 -9.52 -5.40 -10.85
C THR A 34 -9.32 -6.37 -9.69
N ASN A 35 -8.60 -7.48 -9.94
CA ASN A 35 -8.11 -8.31 -8.84
C ASN A 35 -7.06 -7.51 -8.07
N LYS A 36 -7.43 -7.03 -6.89
CA LYS A 36 -6.51 -6.35 -5.97
C LYS A 36 -5.48 -7.38 -5.52
N SER A 37 -4.22 -7.17 -5.88
CA SER A 37 -3.13 -8.04 -5.45
C SER A 37 -2.93 -7.91 -3.93
N ILE A 38 -2.57 -9.01 -3.26
CA ILE A 38 -2.42 -9.08 -1.80
C ILE A 38 -1.03 -9.62 -1.46
N VAL A 39 -0.40 -9.05 -0.44
CA VAL A 39 0.85 -9.52 0.15
C VAL A 39 0.59 -10.06 1.54
N LYS A 40 0.78 -11.37 1.74
CA LYS A 40 0.81 -11.98 3.07
C LYS A 40 2.12 -11.66 3.76
N PHE A 41 2.08 -11.12 4.97
CA PHE A 41 3.29 -10.78 5.72
C PHE A 41 3.34 -11.34 7.14
N GLY A 42 2.25 -11.86 7.68
CA GLY A 42 2.25 -12.65 8.91
C GLY A 42 1.62 -14.03 8.67
N ASN A 43 1.07 -14.62 9.73
CA ASN A 43 0.32 -15.87 9.62
C ASN A 43 -0.96 -15.65 8.83
N ASP A 44 -1.70 -14.61 9.19
CA ASP A 44 -3.01 -14.26 8.62
C ASP A 44 -3.07 -12.81 8.14
N GLU A 45 -2.01 -12.03 8.38
CA GLU A 45 -1.97 -10.62 8.08
C GLU A 45 -1.70 -10.41 6.59
N GLU A 46 -2.63 -9.72 5.96
CA GLU A 46 -2.63 -9.43 4.54
C GLU A 46 -2.52 -7.93 4.30
N PHE A 47 -1.78 -7.55 3.26
CA PHE A 47 -1.63 -6.17 2.85
C PHE A 47 -2.12 -6.02 1.41
N GLN A 48 -3.19 -5.24 1.21
CA GLN A 48 -3.78 -5.04 -0.09
C GLN A 48 -2.94 -4.04 -0.91
N LEU A 49 -2.50 -4.47 -2.08
CA LEU A 49 -1.76 -3.64 -3.02
C LEU A 49 -2.67 -2.70 -3.81
N SER A 50 -2.11 -1.55 -4.16
CA SER A 50 -2.62 -0.64 -5.17
C SER A 50 -2.22 -1.12 -6.57
N ASN A 51 -2.92 -0.67 -7.60
CA ASN A 51 -2.71 -1.13 -8.99
C ASN A 51 -1.28 -0.94 -9.52
N ASN A 52 -0.52 0.00 -8.96
CA ASN A 52 0.84 0.35 -9.39
C ASN A 52 1.95 -0.25 -8.51
N GLU A 53 1.58 -1.04 -7.52
CA GLU A 53 2.52 -1.64 -6.59
C GLU A 53 2.77 -3.10 -6.93
N LEU A 54 4.00 -3.53 -6.68
CA LEU A 54 4.42 -4.91 -6.88
C LEU A 54 5.27 -5.34 -5.69
N GLN A 55 4.99 -6.52 -5.15
CA GLN A 55 5.92 -7.18 -4.23
C GLN A 55 7.19 -7.55 -5.00
N LYS A 56 8.35 -7.12 -4.51
CA LYS A 56 9.64 -7.44 -5.11
C LYS A 56 10.48 -8.30 -4.16
N LYS A 57 11.43 -9.04 -4.74
CA LYS A 57 12.42 -9.78 -3.96
C LYS A 57 13.28 -8.80 -3.15
N ILE A 58 13.56 -9.15 -1.90
CA ILE A 58 14.47 -8.39 -1.05
C ILE A 58 15.90 -8.63 -1.54
N THR A 59 16.56 -7.56 -1.97
CA THR A 59 17.97 -7.57 -2.40
C THR A 59 18.84 -6.85 -1.36
N LYS A 60 20.17 -6.98 -1.47
CA LYS A 60 21.10 -6.26 -0.59
C LYS A 60 20.87 -4.75 -0.59
N ASN A 61 20.58 -4.17 -1.77
CA ASN A 61 20.29 -2.75 -1.89
C ASN A 61 18.98 -2.36 -1.16
N VAL A 62 17.94 -3.19 -1.27
CA VAL A 62 16.67 -2.97 -0.54
C VAL A 62 16.89 -3.02 0.97
N VAL A 63 17.67 -3.98 1.47
CA VAL A 63 18.02 -4.08 2.89
C VAL A 63 18.82 -2.86 3.35
N TYR A 64 19.79 -2.42 2.54
CA TYR A 64 20.57 -1.22 2.84
C TYR A 64 19.66 0.01 2.97
N GLN A 65 18.79 0.25 1.97
CA GLN A 65 17.84 1.37 1.99
C GLN A 65 16.89 1.29 3.19
N TYR A 66 16.36 0.10 3.48
CA TYR A 66 15.53 -0.12 4.65
C TYR A 66 16.24 0.22 5.96
N ASN A 67 17.47 -0.27 6.14
CA ASN A 67 18.27 0.00 7.32
C ASN A 67 18.56 1.50 7.50
N GLN A 68 18.72 2.24 6.40
CA GLN A 68 18.81 3.70 6.48
C GLN A 68 17.50 4.32 6.99
N THR A 69 16.35 3.84 6.51
CA THR A 69 15.02 4.34 6.93
C THR A 69 14.76 4.15 8.43
N ILE A 70 15.13 3.00 8.99
CA ILE A 70 14.93 2.67 10.40
C ILE A 70 16.15 2.98 11.30
N ASN A 71 17.20 3.58 10.74
CA ASN A 71 18.42 3.88 11.47
C ASN A 71 18.12 4.79 12.68
N GLY A 72 18.72 4.49 13.83
CA GLY A 72 18.50 5.22 15.08
C GLY A 72 17.36 4.67 15.95
N ILE A 73 16.46 3.85 15.42
CA ILE A 73 15.51 3.10 16.25
C ILE A 73 16.30 2.02 16.98
N ARG A 74 16.39 2.10 18.31
CA ARG A 74 17.12 1.15 19.17
C ARG A 74 16.34 -0.16 19.36
N SER A 75 15.89 -0.77 18.27
CA SER A 75 15.11 -2.00 18.25
C SER A 75 15.56 -2.89 17.11
N GLN A 76 15.48 -4.21 17.31
CA GLN A 76 15.73 -5.18 16.24
C GLN A 76 14.48 -5.28 15.37
N ILE A 77 14.58 -4.74 14.16
CA ILE A 77 13.46 -4.74 13.21
C ILE A 77 13.91 -5.34 11.88
N PRO A 78 13.95 -6.68 11.73
CA PRO A 78 14.24 -7.30 10.44
C PRO A 78 13.18 -6.99 9.39
N LEU A 79 13.63 -6.77 8.16
CA LEU A 79 12.77 -6.62 6.98
C LEU A 79 12.13 -7.96 6.61
N ASN A 80 10.80 -7.98 6.50
CA ASN A 80 10.02 -9.15 6.12
C ASN A 80 9.56 -9.07 4.65
N LYS A 81 8.88 -7.97 4.28
CA LYS A 81 8.39 -7.75 2.90
C LYS A 81 8.79 -6.40 2.35
N TYR A 82 8.93 -6.36 1.03
CA TYR A 82 9.22 -5.16 0.27
C TYR A 82 8.24 -5.03 -0.91
N ILE A 83 7.61 -3.87 -0.98
CA ILE A 83 6.66 -3.50 -2.03
C ILE A 83 7.16 -2.22 -2.67
N SER A 84 7.18 -2.19 -3.99
CA SER A 84 7.70 -1.08 -4.78
C SER A 84 6.61 -0.52 -5.69
N SER A 85 6.55 0.81 -5.75
CA SER A 85 5.78 1.58 -6.71
C SER A 85 6.74 2.40 -7.58
N LYS A 86 6.20 3.16 -8.55
CA LYS A 86 6.98 4.13 -9.33
C LYS A 86 7.48 5.31 -8.49
N THR A 87 6.72 5.73 -7.47
CA THR A 87 6.99 6.99 -6.72
C THR A 87 7.27 6.78 -5.23
N TYR A 88 7.15 5.56 -4.73
CA TYR A 88 7.36 5.25 -3.33
C TYR A 88 7.69 3.77 -3.13
N ASN A 89 8.15 3.46 -1.93
CA ASN A 89 8.46 2.13 -1.46
C ASN A 89 7.74 1.86 -0.15
N ILE A 90 7.29 0.63 0.08
CA ILE A 90 6.74 0.18 1.35
C ILE A 90 7.61 -0.96 1.87
N TYR A 91 8.08 -0.79 3.11
CA TYR A 91 8.83 -1.80 3.84
C TYR A 91 8.00 -2.31 5.01
N ILE A 92 7.84 -3.63 5.12
CA ILE A 92 7.16 -4.26 6.25
C ILE A 92 8.24 -4.96 7.08
N GLY A 93 8.49 -4.44 8.28
CA GLY A 93 9.42 -5.01 9.25
C GLY A 93 8.70 -5.67 10.41
N ILE A 94 9.32 -6.68 11.01
CA ILE A 94 8.85 -7.32 12.25
C ILE A 94 9.63 -6.71 13.40
N VAL A 95 8.94 -6.25 14.44
CA VAL A 95 9.58 -5.72 15.65
C VAL A 95 9.87 -6.87 16.60
N LEU A 96 11.13 -7.03 16.99
CA LEU A 96 11.57 -8.02 17.97
C LEU A 96 11.95 -7.34 19.29
N ASN A 97 11.58 -7.98 20.40
CA ASN A 97 12.04 -7.62 21.75
C ASN A 97 11.85 -6.13 22.10
N SER A 98 10.73 -5.53 21.70
CA SER A 98 10.43 -4.12 21.96
C SER A 98 8.92 -3.90 22.13
N THR A 99 8.57 -2.90 22.92
CA THR A 99 7.17 -2.46 23.07
C THR A 99 6.89 -1.29 22.12
N MET A 100 5.60 -1.08 21.82
CA MET A 100 5.19 -0.02 20.90
C MET A 100 5.53 1.35 21.46
N ASP A 101 5.30 1.56 22.76
CA ASP A 101 5.67 2.80 23.45
C ASP A 101 7.18 3.02 23.49
N SER A 102 7.99 1.96 23.63
CA SER A 102 9.46 2.06 23.54
C SER A 102 9.90 2.55 22.17
N ILE A 103 9.34 2.01 21.08
CA ILE A 103 9.65 2.47 19.73
C ILE A 103 9.22 3.92 19.52
N VAL A 104 8.00 4.27 19.94
CA VAL A 104 7.48 5.64 19.80
C VAL A 104 8.34 6.63 20.59
N ASN A 105 8.79 6.26 21.80
CA ASN A 105 9.67 7.10 22.60
C ASN A 105 11.06 7.22 21.98
N ASN A 106 11.61 6.16 21.39
CA ASN A 106 12.85 6.23 20.62
C ASN A 106 12.71 7.26 19.49
N PHE A 107 11.60 7.25 18.72
CA PHE A 107 11.36 8.25 17.67
C PHE A 107 11.29 9.69 18.19
N LYS A 108 10.75 9.91 19.39
CA LYS A 108 10.68 11.25 20.00
C LYS A 108 12.04 11.77 20.47
N GLN A 109 12.96 10.87 20.77
CA GLN A 109 14.31 11.20 21.25
C GLN A 109 15.35 11.33 20.12
N LEU A 110 14.96 11.08 18.88
CA LEU A 110 15.86 11.22 17.73
C LEU A 110 16.00 12.70 17.36
N GLU A 111 17.21 13.22 17.53
CA GLU A 111 17.52 14.62 17.19
C GLU A 111 18.20 14.77 15.83
N ASN A 112 18.87 13.73 15.32
CA ASN A 112 19.47 13.67 13.97
C ASN A 112 19.73 12.21 13.54
N PRO A 113 19.57 11.82 12.26
CA PRO A 113 19.12 12.59 11.10
C PRO A 113 17.59 12.60 10.90
N ILE A 114 16.84 12.07 11.85
CA ILE A 114 15.38 11.94 11.75
C ILE A 114 14.72 13.20 12.33
N LYS A 115 13.93 13.88 11.51
CA LYS A 115 13.07 14.99 11.93
C LYS A 115 11.62 14.51 12.01
N LEU A 116 11.15 14.30 13.23
CA LEU A 116 9.76 13.91 13.49
C LEU A 116 8.81 15.10 13.31
N TYR A 117 7.77 14.94 12.49
CA TYR A 117 6.74 15.96 12.29
C TYR A 117 5.47 15.70 13.08
N SER A 118 5.05 14.43 13.16
CA SER A 118 3.79 14.09 13.83
C SER A 118 3.78 12.65 14.33
N ILE A 119 3.09 12.44 15.45
CA ILE A 119 2.69 11.12 15.96
C ILE A 119 1.19 11.19 16.23
N LYS A 120 0.44 10.19 15.78
CA LYS A 120 -0.98 10.02 16.09
C LYS A 120 -1.21 8.61 16.62
N LYS A 121 -2.09 8.49 17.61
CA LYS A 121 -2.64 7.20 18.02
C LYS A 121 -3.99 7.02 17.32
N VAL A 122 -4.15 5.93 16.58
CA VAL A 122 -5.39 5.58 15.88
C VAL A 122 -5.83 4.21 16.37
N LYS A 123 -6.84 4.18 17.24
CA LYS A 123 -7.21 2.99 18.03
C LYS A 123 -5.99 2.48 18.82
N GLU A 124 -5.62 1.21 18.69
CA GLU A 124 -4.44 0.61 19.33
C GLU A 124 -3.15 0.76 18.52
N ASN A 125 -3.17 1.46 17.38
CA ASN A 125 -2.01 1.61 16.51
C ASN A 125 -1.39 3.01 16.64
N TYR A 126 -0.10 3.12 16.35
CA TYR A 126 0.57 4.41 16.21
C TYR A 126 0.94 4.68 14.76
N THR A 127 0.70 5.90 14.32
CA THR A 127 1.17 6.39 13.03
C THR A 127 2.14 7.55 13.25
N LEU A 128 3.24 7.54 12.52
CA LEU A 128 4.30 8.53 12.61
C LEU A 128 4.56 9.12 11.23
N PHE A 129 4.80 10.43 11.18
CA PHE A 129 5.26 11.12 9.99
C PHE A 129 6.56 11.84 10.30
N TYR A 130 7.62 11.51 9.57
CA TYR A 130 8.95 12.06 9.78
C TYR A 130 9.72 12.18 8.46
N LYS A 131 10.79 12.95 8.49
CA LYS A 131 11.81 13.00 7.44
C LYS A 131 13.06 12.29 7.94
N ASN A 132 13.66 11.46 7.07
CA ASN A 132 14.95 10.83 7.31
C ASN A 132 15.83 11.08 6.08
N ASN A 133 16.88 11.89 6.24
CA ASN A 133 17.72 12.35 5.14
C ASN A 133 16.86 12.93 3.99
N ASP A 134 16.88 12.29 2.82
CA ASP A 134 16.18 12.74 1.61
C ASP A 134 14.75 12.20 1.48
N PHE A 135 14.29 11.39 2.42
CA PHE A 135 12.99 10.72 2.31
C PHE A 135 12.00 11.18 3.39
N PHE A 136 10.76 11.34 2.96
CA PHE A 136 9.60 11.47 3.84
C PHE A 136 9.02 10.08 4.09
N VAL A 137 8.76 9.80 5.37
CA VAL A 137 8.33 8.49 5.83
C VAL A 137 7.03 8.61 6.61
N TYR A 138 6.05 7.82 6.19
CA TYR A 138 4.87 7.51 6.98
C TYR A 138 5.03 6.08 7.52
N SER A 139 5.19 5.97 8.83
CA SER A 139 5.29 4.68 9.53
C SER A 139 3.99 4.36 10.26
N THR A 140 3.58 3.10 10.20
CA THR A 140 2.51 2.55 11.03
C THR A 140 3.07 1.44 11.89
N LEU A 141 2.92 1.56 13.21
CA LEU A 141 3.15 0.50 14.19
C LEU A 141 1.82 -0.16 14.50
N PHE A 142 1.75 -1.48 14.36
CA PHE A 142 0.57 -2.26 14.69
C PHE A 142 0.97 -3.59 15.33
N VAL A 143 0.11 -4.10 16.21
CA VAL A 143 0.23 -5.43 16.79
C VAL A 143 -0.86 -6.31 16.19
N SER A 144 -0.48 -7.44 15.62
CA SER A 144 -1.47 -8.39 15.13
C SER A 144 -2.35 -8.87 16.28
N PRO A 145 -3.69 -8.85 16.13
CA PRO A 145 -4.56 -9.41 17.16
C PRO A 145 -4.44 -10.93 17.26
N LYS A 146 -3.96 -11.61 16.22
CA LYS A 146 -3.94 -13.07 16.10
C LYS A 146 -2.69 -13.68 16.71
N ASP A 147 -1.50 -13.30 16.23
CA ASP A 147 -0.23 -13.87 16.68
C ASP A 147 0.51 -12.99 17.70
N LYS A 148 -0.02 -11.79 17.99
CA LYS A 148 0.59 -10.77 18.86
C LYS A 148 1.94 -10.25 18.37
N THR A 149 2.34 -10.57 17.14
CA THR A 149 3.55 -10.04 16.51
C THR A 149 3.35 -8.56 16.23
N MET A 150 4.37 -7.76 16.55
CA MET A 150 4.39 -6.35 16.23
C MET A 150 5.08 -6.12 14.90
N TYR A 151 4.47 -5.26 14.07
CA TYR A 151 4.99 -4.88 12.78
C TYR A 151 5.16 -3.36 12.69
N ILE A 152 6.16 -2.95 11.91
CA ILE A 152 6.30 -1.57 11.44
C ILE A 152 6.21 -1.55 9.92
N ILE A 153 5.29 -0.75 9.38
CA ILE A 153 5.12 -0.58 7.94
C ILE A 153 5.53 0.84 7.56
N ASN A 154 6.61 0.97 6.80
CA ASN A 154 7.20 2.24 6.40
C ASN A 154 6.88 2.53 4.93
N TYR A 155 6.00 3.49 4.69
CA TYR A 155 5.81 4.13 3.39
C TYR A 155 6.87 5.21 3.21
N THR A 156 7.72 5.09 2.20
CA THR A 156 8.89 5.95 1.98
C THR A 156 8.85 6.56 0.58
N THR A 157 8.96 7.88 0.49
CA THR A 157 8.97 8.63 -0.79
C THR A 157 9.83 9.89 -0.67
N GLN A 158 10.29 10.44 -1.78
CA GLN A 158 10.97 11.74 -1.82
C GLN A 158 9.97 12.91 -1.87
N ASP A 159 8.70 12.64 -2.19
CA ASP A 159 7.64 13.65 -2.30
C ASP A 159 6.91 13.84 -0.96
N SER A 160 7.09 15.01 -0.36
CA SER A 160 6.49 15.36 0.94
C SER A 160 4.96 15.42 0.90
N LEU A 161 4.38 15.86 -0.21
CA LEU A 161 2.93 15.95 -0.38
C LEU A 161 2.34 14.55 -0.48
N ASN A 162 2.99 13.67 -1.23
CA ASN A 162 2.58 12.29 -1.34
C ASN A 162 2.61 11.58 0.03
N ALA A 163 3.70 11.73 0.79
CA ALA A 163 3.80 11.16 2.13
C ALA A 163 2.77 11.74 3.11
N SER A 164 2.58 13.07 3.11
CA SER A 164 1.62 13.77 3.96
C SER A 164 0.18 13.37 3.64
N ASN A 165 -0.15 13.19 2.36
CA ASN A 165 -1.46 12.72 1.93
C ASN A 165 -1.71 11.28 2.38
N ALA A 166 -0.72 10.39 2.23
CA ALA A 166 -0.83 9.01 2.70
C ALA A 166 -1.03 8.95 4.23
N PHE A 167 -0.28 9.75 4.99
CA PHE A 167 -0.41 9.88 6.44
C PHE A 167 -1.78 10.42 6.86
N SER A 168 -2.22 11.53 6.27
CA SER A 168 -3.50 12.18 6.61
C SER A 168 -4.71 11.28 6.33
N LYS A 169 -4.63 10.44 5.30
CA LYS A 169 -5.69 9.49 4.94
C LYS A 169 -5.60 8.15 5.69
N ASN A 170 -4.58 7.94 6.52
CA ASN A 170 -4.25 6.66 7.14
C ASN A 170 -4.15 5.53 6.10
N ASP A 171 -3.54 5.80 4.94
CA ASP A 171 -3.57 4.90 3.77
C ASP A 171 -3.09 3.48 4.11
N ILE A 172 -1.93 3.37 4.76
CA ILE A 172 -1.35 2.09 5.19
C ILE A 172 -2.31 1.29 6.08
N LEU A 173 -2.90 1.91 7.11
CA LEU A 173 -3.80 1.22 8.04
C LEU A 173 -5.06 0.68 7.34
N LYS A 174 -5.61 1.40 6.37
CA LYS A 174 -6.80 0.97 5.61
C LYS A 174 -6.55 -0.22 4.70
N ARG A 175 -5.27 -0.53 4.45
CA ARG A 175 -4.83 -1.56 3.51
C ARG A 175 -4.36 -2.84 4.21
N ILE A 176 -4.23 -2.82 5.53
CA ILE A 176 -4.00 -4.02 6.33
C ILE A 176 -5.36 -4.72 6.49
N LEU A 177 -5.42 -5.96 6.04
CA LEU A 177 -6.56 -6.87 6.20
C LEU A 177 -6.20 -7.83 7.35
N ILE A 178 -7.07 -7.90 8.35
CA ILE A 178 -6.87 -8.64 9.60
C ILE A 178 -8.06 -9.56 9.85
#